data_AF-A0A2E2U921-F1
#
_entry.id   AF-A0A2E2U921-F1
#
_cell.length_a   1.000
_cell.length_b   1.000
_cell.length_c   1.000
_cell.angle_alpha   90.00
_cell.angle_beta   90.00
_cell.angle_gamma   90.00
#
_symmetry.space_group_name_H-M   'P 1'
#
loop_
_entity.id
_entity.type
_entity.pdbx_description
1 polymer ?
#
loop_
_entity_poly.entity_id
_entity_poly.type
_entity_poly.pdbx_seq_one_letter_code
_entity_poly.pdbx_strand_id
1 'polypeptide(L)'
;MDIDKISLFALIFFNIILSVKFLMSHKEWTGKTLSILCGHLGVSGLIISESLLFLNKINLVLFETLSCFFLGWLFGIFTMQVSMLSISEMNKKKMTTLWKTPVVAALAGMLLKSDYIGFLFLGFIGICLFLIYQNRPRLRYLLPKTLLVLSVAPLFFSLSLSQLWIMNIAVTIFIVLTNVFHNLVFASNLLAAHEKK
;
A
#
# COMPACT_ATOMS: atom_id res chain seq x y z
N MET A 1 -22.45 -6.04 11.30
CA MET A 1 -22.97 -4.67 11.03
C MET A 1 -22.41 -3.63 11.98
N ASP A 2 -22.50 -3.80 13.31
CA ASP A 2 -21.91 -2.82 14.24
C ASP A 2 -20.38 -2.85 14.26
N ILE A 3 -19.79 -4.06 14.25
CA ILE A 3 -18.33 -4.22 14.21
C ILE A 3 -17.71 -3.70 12.91
N ASP A 4 -18.40 -3.87 11.77
CA ASP A 4 -17.93 -3.39 10.47
C ASP A 4 -17.87 -1.86 10.46
N LYS A 5 -18.93 -1.19 10.93
CA LYS A 5 -18.96 0.28 11.07
C LYS A 5 -17.88 0.78 12.02
N ILE A 6 -17.70 0.14 13.18
CA ILE A 6 -16.65 0.52 14.15
C ILE A 6 -15.27 0.38 13.49
N SER A 7 -15.02 -0.73 12.79
CA SER A 7 -13.75 -0.95 12.10
C SER A 7 -13.49 0.06 10.99
N LEU A 8 -14.54 0.48 10.26
CA LEU A 8 -14.45 1.54 9.25
C LEU A 8 -14.13 2.89 9.90
N PHE A 9 -14.79 3.26 11.01
CA PHE A 9 -14.47 4.48 11.74
C PHE A 9 -13.02 4.49 12.25
N ALA A 10 -12.52 3.35 12.73
CA ALA A 10 -11.12 3.22 13.13
C ALA A 10 -10.17 3.41 11.93
N LEU A 11 -10.47 2.81 10.78
CA LEU A 11 -9.68 2.98 9.55
C LEU A 11 -9.71 4.43 9.04
N ILE A 12 -10.87 5.10 9.09
CA ILE A 12 -11.01 6.53 8.77
C ILE A 12 -10.11 7.37 9.65
N PHE A 13 -10.23 7.20 10.98
CA PHE A 13 -9.45 7.96 11.95
C PHE A 13 -7.95 7.77 11.74
N PHE A 14 -7.52 6.52 11.53
CA PHE A 14 -6.13 6.19 11.27
C PHE A 14 -5.61 6.82 9.97
N ASN A 15 -6.39 6.77 8.89
CA ASN A 15 -6.02 7.38 7.61
C ASN A 15 -5.92 8.91 7.70
N ILE A 16 -6.82 9.57 8.45
CA ILE A 16 -6.76 11.01 8.70
C ILE A 16 -5.48 11.38 9.45
N ILE A 17 -5.17 10.69 10.55
CA ILE A 17 -3.94 10.95 11.34
C ILE A 17 -2.70 10.85 10.45
N LEU A 18 -2.58 9.77 9.68
CA LEU A 18 -1.42 9.57 8.84
C LEU A 18 -1.33 10.61 7.72
N SER A 19 -2.47 10.96 7.10
CA SER A 19 -2.53 11.97 6.03
C SER A 19 -2.13 13.35 6.54
N VAL A 20 -2.63 13.77 7.71
CA VAL A 20 -2.26 15.04 8.35
C VAL A 20 -0.78 15.06 8.69
N LYS A 21 -0.27 13.99 9.32
CA LYS A 21 1.16 13.87 9.65
C LYS A 21 2.04 13.96 8.40
N PHE A 22 1.62 13.31 7.30
CA PHE A 22 2.33 13.38 6.02
C PHE A 22 2.33 14.81 5.46
N LEU A 23 1.18 15.45 5.34
CA LEU A 23 1.06 16.81 4.77
C LEU A 23 1.82 17.86 5.59
N MET A 24 1.82 17.76 6.92
CA MET A 24 2.57 18.68 7.79
C MET A 24 4.09 18.52 7.65
N SER A 25 4.57 17.30 7.40
CA SER A 25 6.00 16.99 7.37
C SER A 25 6.65 17.23 6.00
N HIS A 26 5.87 17.39 4.93
CA HIS A 26 6.39 17.41 3.56
C HIS A 26 5.95 18.67 2.81
N LYS A 27 6.92 19.55 2.55
CA LYS A 27 6.72 20.78 1.76
C LYS A 27 7.16 20.62 0.29
N GLU A 28 7.92 19.57 -0.02
CA GLU A 28 8.45 19.32 -1.36
C GLU A 28 7.86 18.06 -2.02
N TRP A 29 7.41 18.24 -3.27
CA TRP A 29 6.76 17.20 -4.06
C TRP A 29 7.76 16.57 -5.05
N THR A 30 8.27 15.39 -4.71
CA THR A 30 9.15 14.56 -5.54
C THR A 30 8.44 13.27 -5.94
N GLY A 31 8.96 12.55 -6.93
CA GLY A 31 8.40 11.23 -7.32
C GLY A 31 8.30 10.24 -6.16
N LYS A 32 9.15 10.38 -5.13
CA LYS A 32 9.11 9.55 -3.93
C LYS A 32 8.03 9.99 -2.94
N THR A 33 7.85 11.29 -2.67
CA THR A 33 6.77 11.78 -1.79
C THR A 33 5.39 11.57 -2.43
N LEU A 34 5.30 11.65 -3.76
CA LEU A 34 4.10 11.27 -4.51
C LEU A 34 3.72 9.79 -4.30
N SER A 35 4.69 8.88 -4.20
CA SER A 35 4.39 7.44 -3.96
C SER A 35 3.70 7.20 -2.62
N ILE A 36 4.03 7.99 -1.60
CA ILE A 36 3.40 7.93 -0.27
C ILE A 36 1.98 8.51 -0.34
N LEU A 37 1.81 9.67 -1.00
CA LEU A 37 0.49 10.26 -1.24
C LEU A 37 -0.44 9.29 -1.98
N CYS A 38 0.05 8.61 -3.03
CA CYS A 38 -0.73 7.62 -3.76
C CYS A 38 -1.12 6.40 -2.91
N GLY A 39 -0.35 6.05 -1.87
CA GLY A 39 -0.75 5.09 -0.86
C GLY A 39 -1.97 5.57 -0.06
N HIS A 40 -1.94 6.82 0.42
CA HIS A 40 -3.07 7.44 1.12
C HIS A 40 -4.34 7.49 0.27
N LEU A 41 -4.21 7.84 -1.02
CA LEU A 41 -5.34 7.84 -1.94
C LEU A 41 -5.95 6.44 -2.12
N GLY A 42 -5.13 5.38 -2.13
CA GLY A 42 -5.62 4.00 -2.16
C GLY A 42 -6.43 3.63 -0.92
N VAL A 43 -5.96 4.00 0.27
CA VAL A 43 -6.69 3.76 1.53
C VAL A 43 -7.98 4.57 1.58
N SER A 44 -7.93 5.84 1.18
CA SER A 44 -9.13 6.69 1.07
C SER A 44 -10.15 6.12 0.10
N GLY A 45 -9.70 5.53 -1.01
CA GLY A 45 -10.55 4.84 -1.98
C GLY A 45 -11.33 3.68 -1.35
N LEU A 46 -10.65 2.83 -0.55
CA LEU A 46 -11.29 1.75 0.20
C LEU A 46 -12.36 2.29 1.15
N ILE A 47 -12.00 3.27 1.98
CA ILE A 47 -12.90 3.92 2.94
C ILE A 47 -14.14 4.48 2.24
N ILE A 48 -13.96 5.21 1.14
CA ILE A 48 -15.06 5.81 0.38
C ILE A 48 -15.95 4.71 -0.20
N SER A 49 -15.36 3.67 -0.79
CA SER A 49 -16.13 2.56 -1.36
C SER A 49 -16.97 1.83 -0.31
N GLU A 50 -16.42 1.56 0.87
CA GLU A 50 -17.14 0.91 1.96
C GLU A 50 -18.23 1.82 2.55
N SER A 51 -17.95 3.12 2.67
CA SER A 51 -18.94 4.12 3.09
C SER A 51 -20.13 4.17 2.11
N LEU A 52 -19.85 4.15 0.80
CA LEU A 52 -20.88 4.14 -0.24
C LEU A 52 -21.70 2.84 -0.22
N LEU A 53 -21.08 1.70 0.12
CA LEU A 53 -21.79 0.44 0.32
C LEU A 53 -22.76 0.54 1.51
N PHE A 54 -22.32 1.05 2.66
CA PHE A 54 -23.20 1.22 3.83
C PHE A 54 -24.33 2.22 3.61
N LEU A 55 -24.13 3.21 2.74
CA LEU A 55 -25.15 4.17 2.32
C LEU A 55 -26.06 3.62 1.20
N ASN A 56 -25.91 2.35 0.81
CA ASN A 56 -26.62 1.70 -0.30
C ASN A 56 -26.51 2.49 -1.62
N LYS A 57 -25.39 3.18 -1.86
CA LYS A 57 -25.14 3.95 -3.09
C LYS A 57 -24.46 3.11 -4.17
N ILE A 58 -23.77 2.05 -3.78
CA ILE A 58 -23.19 1.05 -4.69
C ILE A 58 -23.65 -0.34 -4.28
N ASN A 59 -23.68 -1.26 -5.24
CA ASN A 59 -23.96 -2.67 -4.96
C ASN A 59 -22.69 -3.42 -4.52
N LEU A 60 -22.89 -4.64 -4.01
CA LEU A 60 -21.80 -5.46 -3.48
C LEU A 60 -20.75 -5.82 -4.54
N VAL A 61 -21.16 -6.05 -5.79
CA VAL A 61 -20.27 -6.41 -6.90
C VAL A 61 -19.32 -5.25 -7.24
N LEU A 62 -19.86 -4.03 -7.31
CA LEU A 62 -19.07 -2.83 -7.55
C LEU A 62 -18.11 -2.58 -6.38
N PHE A 63 -18.57 -2.77 -5.14
CA PHE A 63 -17.72 -2.67 -3.97
C PHE A 63 -16.58 -3.68 -3.98
N GLU A 64 -16.83 -4.95 -4.30
CA GLU A 64 -15.79 -5.99 -4.41
C GLU A 64 -14.73 -5.60 -5.44
N THR A 65 -15.17 -5.14 -6.62
CA THR A 65 -14.28 -4.71 -7.70
C THR A 65 -13.40 -3.52 -7.28
N LEU A 66 -14.00 -2.51 -6.65
CA LEU A 66 -13.28 -1.35 -6.13
C LEU A 66 -12.30 -1.74 -5.01
N SER A 67 -12.72 -2.66 -4.12
CA SER A 67 -11.87 -3.13 -3.02
C SER A 67 -10.64 -3.85 -3.55
N CYS A 68 -10.82 -4.77 -4.51
CA CYS A 68 -9.71 -5.48 -5.12
C CYS A 68 -8.80 -4.55 -5.92
N PHE A 69 -9.36 -3.54 -6.62
CA PHE A 69 -8.58 -2.50 -7.28
C PHE A 69 -7.68 -1.75 -6.30
N PHE A 70 -8.24 -1.23 -5.20
CA PHE A 70 -7.47 -0.43 -4.24
C PHE A 70 -6.49 -1.29 -3.42
N LEU A 71 -6.83 -2.53 -3.07
CA LEU A 71 -5.89 -3.46 -2.44
C LEU A 71 -4.72 -3.80 -3.38
N GLY A 72 -5.01 -4.11 -4.64
CA GLY A 72 -3.98 -4.31 -5.67
C GLY A 72 -3.08 -3.09 -5.81
N TRP A 73 -3.67 -1.89 -5.87
CA TRP A 73 -2.93 -0.63 -5.89
C TRP A 73 -1.98 -0.50 -4.69
N LEU A 74 -2.45 -0.76 -3.46
CA LEU A 74 -1.63 -0.69 -2.24
C LEU A 74 -0.45 -1.68 -2.27
N PHE A 75 -0.66 -2.91 -2.73
CA PHE A 75 0.41 -3.91 -2.86
C PHE A 75 1.45 -3.50 -3.91
N GLY A 76 1.00 -2.91 -5.02
CA GLY A 76 1.88 -2.37 -6.04
C GLY A 76 2.67 -1.15 -5.58
N ILE A 77 2.06 -0.26 -4.77
CA ILE A 77 2.76 0.87 -4.13
C ILE A 77 3.86 0.37 -3.19
N PHE A 78 3.56 -0.62 -2.36
CA PHE A 78 4.57 -1.22 -1.49
C PHE A 78 5.76 -1.79 -2.29
N THR A 79 5.48 -2.54 -3.35
CA THR A 79 6.51 -3.11 -4.23
C THR A 79 7.34 -2.03 -4.92
N MET A 80 6.67 -0.97 -5.37
CA MET A 80 7.33 0.21 -5.92
C MET A 80 8.28 0.86 -4.92
N GLN A 81 7.87 1.02 -3.65
CA GLN A 81 8.71 1.61 -2.61
C GLN A 81 9.94 0.75 -2.28
N VAL A 82 9.79 -0.57 -2.18
CA VAL A 82 10.92 -1.49 -2.03
C VAL A 82 11.88 -1.35 -3.22
N SER A 83 11.33 -1.27 -4.44
CA SER A 83 12.10 -1.07 -5.67
C SER A 83 12.84 0.27 -5.67
N MET A 84 12.21 1.35 -5.20
CA MET A 84 12.86 2.66 -5.08
C MET A 84 14.08 2.61 -4.16
N LEU A 85 14.00 1.89 -3.04
CA LEU A 85 15.11 1.73 -2.09
C LEU A 85 16.27 0.90 -2.67
N SER A 86 15.98 0.02 -3.64
CA SER A 86 17.01 -0.79 -4.32
C SER A 86 17.85 -0.01 -5.32
N ILE A 87 17.28 1.02 -5.95
CA ILE A 87 17.93 1.76 -7.04
C ILE A 87 18.88 2.81 -6.45
N SER A 88 20.17 2.75 -6.84
CA SER A 88 21.20 3.73 -6.44
C SER A 88 20.91 5.12 -6.96
N GLU A 89 20.72 5.24 -8.28
CA GLU A 89 20.48 6.52 -8.95
C GLU A 89 19.13 6.52 -9.64
N MET A 90 18.22 7.32 -9.08
CA MET A 90 16.86 7.48 -9.57
C MET A 90 16.83 8.59 -10.63
N ASN A 91 16.51 8.23 -11.87
CA ASN A 91 16.26 9.17 -12.95
C ASN A 91 14.77 9.18 -13.34
N LYS A 92 14.36 10.15 -14.17
CA LYS A 92 12.97 10.31 -14.59
C LYS A 92 12.42 9.07 -15.28
N LYS A 93 13.18 8.42 -16.17
CA LYS A 93 12.76 7.21 -16.90
C LYS A 93 12.50 6.02 -15.96
N LYS A 94 13.39 5.77 -15.00
CA LYS A 94 13.23 4.73 -13.98
C LYS A 94 12.01 5.01 -13.10
N MET A 95 11.85 6.25 -12.64
CA MET A 95 10.68 6.66 -11.85
C MET A 95 9.37 6.43 -12.62
N THR A 96 9.27 6.89 -13.87
CA THR A 96 8.08 6.67 -14.72
C THR A 96 7.79 5.18 -14.94
N THR A 97 8.83 4.34 -15.01
CA THR A 97 8.65 2.89 -15.15
C THR A 97 8.11 2.28 -13.85
N LEU A 98 8.65 2.67 -12.70
CA LEU A 98 8.18 2.20 -11.41
C LEU A 98 6.71 2.56 -11.13
N TRP A 99 6.26 3.73 -11.58
CA TRP A 99 4.86 4.16 -11.48
C TRP A 99 3.87 3.27 -12.21
N LYS A 100 4.33 2.43 -13.15
CA LYS A 100 3.45 1.44 -13.80
C LYS A 100 3.10 0.28 -12.87
N THR A 101 3.94 -0.02 -11.87
CA THR A 101 3.73 -1.13 -10.93
C THR A 101 2.39 -1.04 -10.19
N PRO A 102 2.06 0.07 -9.49
CA PRO A 102 0.76 0.19 -8.81
C PRO A 102 -0.43 0.16 -9.78
N VAL A 103 -0.27 0.72 -10.98
CA VAL A 103 -1.33 0.68 -12.01
C VAL A 103 -1.61 -0.75 -12.47
N VAL A 104 -0.57 -1.51 -12.82
CA VAL A 104 -0.70 -2.91 -13.23
C VAL A 104 -1.27 -3.76 -12.09
N ALA A 105 -0.83 -3.52 -10.85
CA ALA A 105 -1.34 -4.23 -9.67
C ALA A 105 -2.83 -3.96 -9.44
N ALA A 106 -3.28 -2.73 -9.62
CA ALA A 106 -4.68 -2.36 -9.46
C ALA A 106 -5.56 -2.95 -10.56
N LEU A 107 -5.09 -2.93 -11.81
CA LEU A 107 -5.77 -3.59 -12.93
C LEU A 107 -5.84 -5.12 -12.73
N ALA A 108 -4.77 -5.74 -12.25
CA ALA A 108 -4.79 -7.16 -11.90
C ALA A 108 -5.78 -7.44 -10.77
N GLY A 109 -5.85 -6.56 -9.76
CA GLY A 109 -6.83 -6.62 -8.69
C GLY A 109 -8.28 -6.61 -9.19
N MET A 110 -8.62 -5.75 -10.16
CA MET A 110 -9.98 -5.70 -10.75
C MET A 110 -10.40 -6.99 -11.45
N LEU A 111 -9.45 -7.80 -11.92
CA LEU A 111 -9.73 -9.06 -12.60
C LEU A 111 -9.91 -10.23 -11.61
N LEU A 112 -9.65 -10.00 -10.33
CA LEU A 112 -9.74 -11.02 -9.29
C LEU A 112 -11.01 -10.81 -8.44
N LYS A 113 -11.56 -11.93 -7.96
CA LYS A 113 -12.52 -11.91 -6.84
C LYS A 113 -11.78 -11.68 -5.52
N SER A 114 -12.51 -11.25 -4.49
CA SER A 114 -11.95 -11.01 -3.16
C SER A 114 -11.14 -12.19 -2.63
N ASP A 115 -11.61 -13.41 -2.89
CA ASP A 115 -11.00 -14.64 -2.38
C ASP A 115 -9.58 -14.89 -2.93
N TYR A 116 -9.24 -14.24 -4.06
CA TYR A 116 -7.93 -14.40 -4.70
C TYR A 116 -6.94 -13.27 -4.39
N ILE A 117 -7.37 -12.23 -3.67
CA ILE A 117 -6.54 -11.05 -3.43
C ILE A 117 -5.31 -11.38 -2.55
N GLY A 118 -5.41 -12.38 -1.68
CA GLY A 118 -4.29 -12.90 -0.90
C GLY A 118 -3.18 -13.50 -1.77
N PHE A 119 -3.51 -14.15 -2.88
CA PHE A 119 -2.50 -14.65 -3.83
C PHE A 119 -1.78 -13.51 -4.56
N LEU A 120 -2.53 -12.46 -4.93
CA LEU A 120 -1.93 -11.25 -5.51
C LEU A 120 -0.93 -10.62 -4.54
N PHE A 121 -1.31 -10.51 -3.26
CA PHE A 121 -0.42 -10.02 -2.21
C PHE A 121 0.87 -10.84 -2.10
N LEU A 122 0.76 -12.18 -2.04
CA LEU A 122 1.93 -13.06 -2.00
C LEU A 122 2.85 -12.88 -3.22
N GLY A 123 2.28 -12.73 -4.42
CA GLY A 123 3.05 -12.47 -5.63
C GLY A 123 3.92 -11.22 -5.51
N PHE A 124 3.34 -10.11 -5.06
CA PHE A 124 4.06 -8.86 -4.85
C PHE A 124 5.09 -8.94 -3.71
N ILE A 125 4.80 -9.68 -2.64
CA ILE A 125 5.79 -9.95 -1.58
C ILE A 125 6.95 -10.79 -2.14
N GLY A 126 6.68 -11.80 -2.96
CA GLY A 126 7.69 -12.60 -3.64
C GLY A 126 8.64 -11.74 -4.49
N ILE A 127 8.09 -10.80 -5.26
CA ILE A 127 8.88 -9.82 -6.02
C ILE A 127 9.76 -8.98 -5.09
N CYS A 128 9.22 -8.48 -3.98
CA CYS A 128 9.99 -7.71 -2.99
C CYS A 128 11.15 -8.52 -2.41
N LEU A 129 10.90 -9.78 -2.00
CA LEU A 129 11.92 -10.66 -1.46
C LEU A 129 13.00 -10.99 -2.49
N PHE A 130 12.61 -11.21 -3.75
CA PHE A 130 13.55 -11.41 -4.85
C PHE A 130 14.46 -10.19 -5.07
N LEU A 131 13.89 -8.98 -5.09
CA LEU A 131 14.66 -7.73 -5.21
C LEU A 131 15.64 -7.53 -4.06
N ILE A 132 15.21 -7.83 -2.82
CA ILE A 132 16.06 -7.76 -1.63
C ILE A 132 17.18 -8.79 -1.70
N TYR A 133 16.89 -10.01 -2.17
CA TYR A 133 17.88 -11.07 -2.33
C TYR A 133 18.94 -10.70 -3.37
N GLN A 134 18.55 -10.17 -4.54
CA GLN A 134 19.49 -9.73 -5.56
C GLN A 134 20.40 -8.58 -5.09
N ASN A 135 19.87 -7.69 -4.23
CA ASN A 135 20.61 -6.53 -3.71
C ASN A 135 21.03 -6.71 -2.25
N ARG A 136 21.24 -7.96 -1.80
CA ARG A 136 21.45 -8.32 -0.39
C ARG A 136 22.52 -7.49 0.35
N PRO A 137 23.69 -7.15 -0.25
CA PRO A 137 24.70 -6.34 0.46
C PRO A 137 24.15 -4.98 0.91
N ARG A 138 23.25 -4.38 0.12
CA ARG A 138 22.66 -3.07 0.41
C ARG A 138 21.33 -3.15 1.16
N LEU A 139 20.51 -4.17 0.90
CA LEU A 139 19.12 -4.24 1.37
C LEU A 139 18.85 -5.29 2.45
N ARG A 140 19.88 -5.92 3.03
CA ARG A 140 19.71 -6.95 4.07
C ARG A 140 18.79 -6.52 5.22
N TYR A 141 18.82 -5.24 5.59
CA TYR A 141 17.98 -4.68 6.67
C TYR A 141 16.48 -4.57 6.31
N LEU A 142 16.11 -4.63 5.02
CA LEU A 142 14.72 -4.63 4.58
C LEU A 142 14.06 -6.01 4.73
N LEU A 143 14.84 -7.08 4.69
CA LEU A 143 14.33 -8.46 4.77
C LEU A 143 13.43 -8.69 6.00
N PRO A 144 13.85 -8.41 7.25
CA PRO A 144 12.97 -8.62 8.41
C PRO A 144 11.71 -7.74 8.36
N LYS A 145 11.80 -6.54 7.76
CA LYS A 145 10.66 -5.62 7.61
C LYS A 145 9.64 -6.15 6.60
N THR A 146 10.11 -6.71 5.49
CA THR A 146 9.24 -7.34 4.47
C THR A 146 8.60 -8.62 5.01
N LEU A 147 9.32 -9.41 5.82
CA LEU A 147 8.75 -10.59 6.49
C LEU A 147 7.67 -10.21 7.50
N LEU A 148 7.81 -9.08 8.19
CA LEU A 148 6.74 -8.55 9.03
C LEU A 148 5.50 -8.21 8.18
N VAL A 149 5.67 -7.54 7.04
CA VAL A 149 4.54 -7.24 6.14
C VAL A 149 3.86 -8.53 5.65
N LEU A 150 4.63 -9.60 5.38
CA LEU A 150 4.09 -10.91 4.99
C LEU A 150 3.19 -11.54 6.08
N SER A 151 3.36 -11.20 7.36
CA SER A 151 2.53 -11.76 8.44
C SER A 151 1.04 -11.36 8.35
N VAL A 152 0.72 -10.34 7.55
CA VAL A 152 -0.66 -9.90 7.26
C VAL A 152 -1.34 -10.79 6.20
N ALA A 153 -0.58 -11.60 5.45
CA ALA A 153 -1.12 -12.43 4.38
C ALA A 153 -2.32 -13.31 4.78
N PRO A 154 -2.32 -13.99 5.95
CA PRO A 154 -3.46 -14.80 6.37
C PRO A 154 -4.78 -14.02 6.46
N LEU A 155 -4.74 -12.73 6.81
CA LEU A 155 -5.94 -11.90 6.85
C LEU A 155 -6.50 -11.61 5.46
N PHE A 156 -5.62 -11.46 4.45
CA PHE A 156 -6.04 -11.27 3.07
C PHE A 156 -6.59 -12.56 2.43
N PHE A 157 -6.20 -13.75 2.91
CA PHE A 157 -6.82 -15.02 2.51
C PHE A 157 -8.18 -15.25 3.17
N SER A 158 -8.40 -14.68 4.36
CA SER A 158 -9.66 -14.76 5.09
C SER A 158 -10.65 -13.66 4.71
N LEU A 159 -10.39 -12.91 3.64
CA LEU A 159 -11.28 -11.84 3.21
C LEU A 159 -12.61 -12.41 2.72
N SER A 160 -13.68 -11.91 3.32
CA SER A 160 -15.05 -12.21 2.93
C SER A 160 -15.87 -10.92 2.90
N LEU A 161 -16.71 -10.78 1.89
CA LEU A 161 -17.68 -9.68 1.78
C LEU A 161 -18.71 -9.68 2.93
N SER A 162 -18.85 -10.80 3.66
CA SER A 162 -19.69 -10.88 4.86
C SER A 162 -19.03 -10.36 6.14
N GLN A 163 -17.71 -10.13 6.12
CA GLN A 163 -16.91 -9.76 7.29
C GLN A 163 -15.94 -8.62 6.93
N LEU A 164 -16.49 -7.46 6.60
CA LEU A 164 -15.73 -6.27 6.17
C LEU A 164 -14.74 -5.79 7.24
N TRP A 165 -15.04 -6.03 8.52
CA TRP A 165 -14.10 -5.73 9.60
C TRP A 165 -12.73 -6.40 9.46
N ILE A 166 -12.65 -7.60 8.86
CA ILE A 166 -11.37 -8.30 8.62
C ILE A 166 -10.53 -7.50 7.62
N MET A 167 -11.17 -6.97 6.57
CA MET A 167 -10.50 -6.10 5.60
C MET A 167 -9.93 -4.86 6.26
N ASN A 168 -10.73 -4.19 7.10
CA ASN A 168 -10.30 -2.98 7.78
C ASN A 168 -9.12 -3.21 8.72
N ILE A 169 -9.13 -4.34 9.46
CA ILE A 169 -7.99 -4.74 10.30
C ILE A 169 -6.76 -5.07 9.43
N ALA A 170 -6.93 -5.86 8.37
CA ALA A 170 -5.84 -6.25 7.49
C ALA A 170 -5.16 -5.01 6.86
N VAL A 171 -5.96 -4.08 6.34
CA VAL A 171 -5.48 -2.82 5.76
C VAL A 171 -4.78 -1.97 6.81
N THR A 172 -5.34 -1.85 8.03
CA THR A 172 -4.71 -1.08 9.11
C THR A 172 -3.34 -1.64 9.47
N ILE A 173 -3.24 -2.95 9.71
CA ILE A 173 -1.96 -3.59 10.04
C ILE A 173 -0.98 -3.45 8.87
N PHE A 174 -1.44 -3.65 7.63
CA PHE A 174 -0.62 -3.47 6.43
C PHE A 174 -0.03 -2.04 6.34
N ILE A 175 -0.84 -1.01 6.58
CA ILE A 175 -0.37 0.38 6.57
C ILE A 175 0.66 0.62 7.69
N VAL A 176 0.40 0.14 8.90
CA VAL A 176 1.34 0.28 10.04
C VAL A 176 2.70 -0.32 9.69
N LEU A 177 2.71 -1.53 9.13
CA LEU A 177 3.95 -2.24 8.80
C LEU A 177 4.67 -1.64 7.59
N THR A 178 3.93 -1.16 6.58
CA THR A 178 4.52 -0.51 5.40
C THR A 178 5.01 0.91 5.68
N ASN A 179 4.53 1.56 6.75
CA ASN A 179 4.99 2.90 7.14
C ASN A 179 6.50 2.99 7.41
N VAL A 180 7.14 1.89 7.81
CA VAL A 180 8.60 1.86 7.96
C VAL A 180 9.30 2.09 6.62
N PHE A 181 8.75 1.59 5.51
CA PHE A 181 9.28 1.81 4.17
C PHE A 181 9.06 3.25 3.70
N HIS A 182 7.93 3.86 4.05
CA HIS A 182 7.68 5.29 3.81
C HIS A 182 8.79 6.15 4.45
N ASN A 183 9.12 5.89 5.71
CA ASN A 183 10.15 6.63 6.44
C ASN A 183 11.54 6.45 5.83
N LEU A 184 11.86 5.26 5.33
CA LEU A 184 13.15 4.98 4.67
C LEU A 184 13.26 5.67 3.31
N VAL A 185 12.17 5.64 2.53
CA VAL A 185 12.08 6.35 1.25
C VAL A 185 12.27 7.85 1.48
N PHE A 186 11.66 8.40 2.53
CA PHE A 186 11.83 9.79 2.92
C PHE A 186 13.26 10.12 3.37
N ALA A 187 13.85 9.32 4.26
CA ALA A 187 15.24 9.52 4.70
C ALA A 187 16.23 9.51 3.50
N SER A 188 16.00 8.63 2.52
CA SER A 188 16.81 8.59 1.30
C SER A 188 16.71 9.86 0.45
N ASN A 189 15.61 10.62 0.54
CA ASN A 189 15.47 11.90 -0.15
C ASN A 189 16.27 13.00 0.55
N LEU A 190 16.23 13.06 1.88
CA LEU A 190 16.96 14.06 2.65
C LEU A 190 18.47 13.95 2.44
N LEU A 191 19.00 12.72 2.42
CA LEU A 191 20.41 12.47 2.12
C LEU A 191 20.80 12.97 0.72
N ALA A 192 19.99 12.63 -0.30
CA ALA A 192 20.24 13.06 -1.68
C ALA A 192 20.12 14.59 -1.90
N ALA A 193 19.36 15.29 -1.05
CA ALA A 193 19.27 16.75 -1.08
C ALA A 193 20.48 17.43 -0.41
N HIS A 194 21.04 16.81 0.63
CA HIS A 194 22.24 17.29 1.30
C HIS A 194 23.52 17.09 0.47
N GLU A 195 23.63 16.00 -0.28
CA GLU A 195 24.79 15.75 -1.17
C GLU A 195 24.87 16.70 -2.38
N LYS A 196 23.82 17.48 -2.65
CA LYS A 196 23.76 18.45 -3.76
C LYS A 196 24.00 19.91 -3.33
N LYS A 197 24.24 20.16 -2.05
CA LYS A 197 24.58 21.49 -1.49
C LYS A 197 26.06 21.54 -1.13
#